data_AF-A0A6C0CZG6-F1
#
_entry.id   AF-A0A6C0CZG6-F1
#
_cell.length_a   1.000
_cell.length_b   1.000
_cell.length_c   1.000
_cell.angle_alpha   90.00
_cell.angle_beta   90.00
_cell.angle_gamma   90.00
#
_symmetry.space_group_name_H-M   'P 1'
#
loop_
_entity.id
_entity.type
_entity.pdbx_description
1 polymer ?
#
loop_
_entity_poly.entity_id
_entity_poly.type
_entity_poly.pdbx_seq_one_letter_code
_entity_poly.pdbx_strand_id
1 'polypeptide(L)'
;MDSSYNLYTNWEAYRLSDMLNVPMVRYGKSINNKYQNEYERYLHEYPKSIVSIYISKLNIENCTEEGTELKLLDKVIENQEFKIDIGDEIYIHLRLGDVVLADNDVRFKRKLSPREICINGLLLKYGINEMYYFYPWSHYFEKLKKLVKNGAPKIIKIVGGCHRKNKGIEESMEILKLYKIQLEKYGFKVEFKIGGNPDEDFILLSKAKYFIEGGGGYGKLIKNYRIFKKLDLE
;
A
#
# COMPACT_ATOMS: atom_id res chain seq x y z
N MET A 1 14.01 14.03 -17.05
CA MET A 1 12.92 13.13 -16.64
C MET A 1 11.95 13.96 -15.84
N ASP A 2 10.66 13.87 -16.16
CA ASP A 2 9.60 14.54 -15.40
C ASP A 2 9.64 14.01 -13.95
N SER A 3 9.79 14.90 -12.97
CA SER A 3 9.93 14.57 -11.55
C SER A 3 8.68 13.92 -10.96
N SER A 4 7.57 13.93 -11.71
CA SER A 4 6.28 13.32 -11.38
C SER A 4 6.28 11.78 -11.30
N TYR A 5 7.39 11.13 -11.70
CA TYR A 5 7.52 9.66 -11.75
C TYR A 5 8.60 9.09 -10.82
N ASN A 6 9.01 9.84 -9.80
CA ASN A 6 9.98 9.32 -8.86
C ASN A 6 9.33 8.31 -7.89
N LEU A 7 9.47 7.02 -8.19
CA LEU A 7 9.09 5.91 -7.31
C LEU A 7 9.90 5.86 -6.01
N TYR A 8 10.96 6.66 -5.89
CA TYR A 8 11.90 6.62 -4.79
C TYR A 8 11.85 7.88 -3.93
N THR A 9 11.87 7.64 -2.63
CA THR A 9 12.10 8.62 -1.59
C THR A 9 12.91 7.95 -0.48
N ASN A 10 13.38 8.74 0.49
CA ASN A 10 14.13 8.30 1.68
C ASN A 10 13.34 7.36 2.64
N TRP A 11 12.28 6.72 2.15
CA TRP A 11 11.43 5.77 2.86
C TRP A 11 11.67 4.33 2.37
N GLU A 12 12.76 4.09 1.64
CA GLU A 12 13.14 2.74 1.28
C GLU A 12 13.33 1.92 2.58
N ALA A 13 12.87 0.67 2.56
CA ALA A 13 12.82 -0.20 3.74
C ALA A 13 11.90 0.23 4.90
N TYR A 14 11.07 1.26 4.74
CA TYR A 14 9.93 1.48 5.61
C TYR A 14 8.75 0.58 5.20
N ARG A 15 8.36 -0.33 6.08
CA ARG A 15 7.39 -1.41 5.87
C ARG A 15 6.26 -1.28 6.87
N LEU A 16 5.46 -0.21 6.72
CA LEU A 16 4.37 0.16 7.64
C LEU A 16 3.52 -1.06 8.05
N SER A 17 2.93 -1.73 7.07
CA SER A 17 2.02 -2.85 7.35
C SER A 17 2.69 -4.02 8.05
N ASP A 18 3.93 -4.35 7.68
CA ASP A 18 4.60 -5.53 8.21
C ASP A 18 5.01 -5.30 9.66
N MET A 19 5.48 -4.09 9.97
CA MET A 19 5.84 -3.71 11.33
C MET A 19 4.62 -3.62 12.25
N LEU A 20 3.47 -3.16 11.76
CA LEU A 20 2.26 -3.13 12.58
C LEU A 20 1.71 -4.54 12.84
N ASN A 21 1.71 -5.41 11.81
CA ASN A 21 0.97 -6.67 11.84
C ASN A 21 1.79 -7.90 12.24
N VAL A 22 3.11 -7.92 12.05
CA VAL A 22 3.89 -9.16 12.08
C VAL A 22 4.98 -9.09 13.15
N PRO A 23 4.75 -9.65 14.36
CA PRO A 23 5.74 -9.76 15.43
C PRO A 23 7.10 -10.28 14.97
N MET A 24 7.11 -11.31 14.15
CA MET A 24 8.34 -11.93 13.64
C MET A 24 9.15 -10.96 12.76
N VAL A 25 8.51 -10.01 12.06
CA VAL A 25 9.22 -8.96 11.33
C VAL A 25 9.79 -7.95 12.31
N ARG A 26 8.99 -7.49 13.29
CA ARG A 26 9.43 -6.52 14.30
C ARG A 26 10.64 -6.98 15.10
N TYR A 27 10.59 -8.21 15.62
CA TYR A 27 11.64 -8.76 16.48
C TYR A 27 12.65 -9.62 15.71
N GLY A 28 12.46 -9.75 14.40
CA GLY A 28 13.41 -10.40 13.52
C GLY A 28 14.69 -9.59 13.33
N LYS A 29 15.69 -10.22 12.70
CA LYS A 29 16.98 -9.61 12.41
C LYS A 29 16.80 -8.29 11.63
N SER A 30 17.42 -7.23 12.15
CA SER A 30 17.44 -5.93 11.47
C SER A 30 18.11 -6.04 10.09
N ILE A 31 17.58 -5.34 9.09
CA ILE A 31 18.26 -5.18 7.80
C ILE A 31 19.51 -4.31 7.89
N ASN A 32 19.60 -3.49 8.95
CA ASN A 32 20.75 -2.66 9.27
C ASN A 32 21.47 -3.27 10.47
N ASN A 33 22.65 -3.84 10.24
CA ASN A 33 23.43 -4.57 11.26
C ASN A 33 23.85 -3.71 12.47
N LYS A 34 23.60 -2.39 12.46
CA LYS A 34 23.80 -1.52 13.62
C LYS A 34 22.79 -1.77 14.75
N TYR A 35 21.63 -2.35 14.44
CA TYR A 35 20.56 -2.60 15.40
C TYR A 35 20.33 -4.10 15.57
N GLN A 36 19.91 -4.50 16.76
CA GLN A 36 19.66 -5.90 17.09
C GLN A 36 18.46 -6.46 16.30
N ASN A 37 17.40 -5.68 16.15
CA ASN A 37 16.17 -6.06 15.47
C ASN A 37 15.49 -4.87 14.75
N GLU A 38 14.47 -5.15 13.95
CA GLU A 38 13.74 -4.11 13.22
C GLU A 38 13.01 -3.15 14.17
N TYR A 39 12.53 -3.61 15.32
CA TYR A 39 11.89 -2.76 16.33
C TYR A 39 12.82 -1.61 16.76
N GLU A 40 14.05 -1.95 17.17
CA GLU A 40 15.07 -0.96 17.53
C GLU A 40 15.38 -0.03 16.36
N ARG A 41 15.60 -0.60 15.16
CA ARG A 41 15.86 0.19 13.95
C ARG A 41 14.79 1.24 13.69
N TYR A 42 13.50 0.89 13.80
CA TYR A 42 12.41 1.83 13.53
C TYR A 42 12.35 2.96 14.55
N LEU A 43 12.54 2.66 15.84
CA LEU A 43 12.57 3.70 16.87
C LEU A 43 13.70 4.71 16.64
N HIS A 44 14.82 4.30 16.04
CA HIS A 44 15.96 5.16 15.75
C HIS A 44 15.86 5.88 14.39
N GLU A 45 15.54 5.16 13.32
CA GLU A 45 15.54 5.71 11.95
C GLU A 45 14.24 6.46 11.62
N TYR A 46 13.12 6.10 12.27
CA TYR A 46 11.79 6.65 12.02
C TYR A 46 11.06 7.05 13.31
N PRO A 47 11.68 7.84 14.22
CA PRO A 47 11.17 8.03 15.60
C PRO A 47 9.78 8.65 15.69
N LYS A 48 9.35 9.40 14.68
CA LYS A 48 8.04 10.09 14.64
C LYS A 48 7.00 9.39 13.78
N SER A 49 7.34 8.23 13.21
CA SER A 49 6.46 7.53 12.31
C SER A 49 5.30 6.87 13.05
N ILE A 50 4.22 6.57 12.33
CA ILE A 50 3.06 5.83 12.85
C ILE A 50 3.52 4.53 13.48
N VAL A 51 4.39 3.78 12.80
CA VAL A 51 4.93 2.51 13.30
C VAL A 51 5.65 2.71 14.63
N SER A 52 6.61 3.62 14.71
CA SER A 52 7.44 3.79 15.91
C SER A 52 6.61 4.20 17.12
N ILE A 53 5.66 5.13 16.92
CA ILE A 53 4.76 5.56 17.99
C ILE A 53 3.83 4.41 18.39
N TYR A 54 3.29 3.66 17.43
CA TYR A 54 2.42 2.53 17.70
C TYR A 54 3.13 1.42 18.47
N ILE A 55 4.28 0.95 17.99
CA ILE A 55 5.00 -0.17 18.61
C ILE A 55 5.52 0.18 20.01
N SER A 56 5.87 1.46 20.26
CA SER A 56 6.27 1.94 21.59
C SER A 56 5.13 1.90 22.62
N LYS A 57 3.87 1.85 22.16
CA LYS A 57 2.66 1.84 22.99
C LYS A 57 2.00 0.46 23.08
N LEU A 58 2.51 -0.54 22.37
CA LEU A 58 1.99 -1.90 22.47
C LEU A 58 2.37 -2.50 23.83
N ASN A 59 1.41 -3.20 24.44
CA ASN A 59 1.72 -4.07 25.57
C ASN A 59 2.42 -5.35 25.08
N ILE A 60 3.04 -6.09 25.99
CA ILE A 60 3.79 -7.32 25.68
C ILE A 60 2.88 -8.40 25.05
N GLU A 61 1.61 -8.46 25.47
CA GLU A 61 0.62 -9.44 24.98
C GLU A 61 0.25 -9.21 23.50
N ASN A 62 0.08 -7.95 23.08
CA ASN A 62 -0.19 -7.59 21.67
C ASN A 62 1.11 -7.51 20.84
N CYS A 63 2.26 -7.80 21.45
CA CYS A 63 3.52 -7.92 20.74
C CYS A 63 3.76 -9.32 20.17
N THR A 64 3.02 -10.34 20.60
CA THR A 64 3.28 -11.73 20.24
C THR A 64 2.33 -12.31 19.20
N GLU A 65 1.16 -11.70 18.98
CA GLU A 65 0.16 -12.17 18.01
C GLU A 65 0.22 -11.40 16.68
N GLU A 66 -0.05 -12.09 15.57
CA GLU A 66 -0.22 -11.42 14.27
C GLU A 66 -1.53 -10.63 14.25
N GLY A 67 -1.45 -9.35 13.88
CA GLY A 67 -2.60 -8.47 13.84
C GLY A 67 -2.24 -7.03 14.17
N THR A 68 -3.21 -6.14 13.95
CA THR A 68 -3.11 -4.73 14.33
C THR A 68 -4.23 -4.39 15.30
N GLU A 69 -3.87 -3.82 16.44
CA GLU A 69 -4.77 -3.20 17.41
C GLU A 69 -5.31 -1.89 16.85
N LEU A 70 -6.41 -1.98 16.07
CA LEU A 70 -6.97 -0.84 15.33
C LEU A 70 -7.33 0.34 16.24
N LYS A 71 -7.77 0.10 17.49
CA LYS A 71 -8.03 1.17 18.47
C LYS A 71 -6.77 1.92 18.89
N LEU A 72 -5.64 1.23 19.01
CA LEU A 72 -4.36 1.89 19.30
C LEU A 72 -3.86 2.63 18.07
N LEU A 73 -3.95 2.02 16.89
CA LEU A 73 -3.57 2.64 15.63
C LEU A 73 -4.36 3.95 15.38
N ASP A 74 -5.66 3.95 15.63
CA ASP A 74 -6.52 5.14 15.51
C ASP A 74 -6.03 6.29 16.40
N LYS A 75 -5.76 6.00 17.68
CA LYS A 75 -5.17 6.99 18.60
C LYS A 75 -3.82 7.51 18.13
N VAL A 76 -3.00 6.68 17.51
CA VAL A 76 -1.71 7.13 16.95
C VAL A 76 -1.93 8.07 15.77
N ILE A 77 -2.86 7.75 14.87
CA ILE A 77 -3.17 8.55 13.68
C ILE A 77 -3.81 9.88 14.03
N GLU A 78 -4.71 9.92 15.01
CA GLU A 78 -5.38 11.16 15.46
C GLU A 78 -4.38 12.20 16.00
N ASN A 79 -3.22 11.75 16.49
CA ASN A 79 -2.16 12.63 17.00
C ASN A 79 -1.12 13.02 15.93
N GLN A 80 -1.31 12.62 14.67
CA GLN A 80 -0.40 12.99 13.59
C GLN A 80 -0.79 14.33 12.96
N GLU A 81 0.19 15.21 12.73
CA GLU A 81 -0.02 16.58 12.22
C GLU A 81 0.05 16.70 10.68
N PHE A 82 -0.09 15.58 9.95
CA PHE A 82 0.00 15.61 8.49
C PHE A 82 -1.14 16.45 7.89
N LYS A 83 -0.77 17.49 7.13
CA LYS A 83 -1.70 18.26 6.30
C LYS A 83 -1.99 17.47 5.03
N ILE A 84 -3.12 16.78 5.01
CA ILE A 84 -3.52 15.97 3.87
C ILE A 84 -4.67 16.67 3.15
N ASP A 85 -4.43 17.00 1.89
CA ASP A 85 -5.47 17.47 0.98
C ASP A 85 -6.22 16.26 0.41
N ILE A 86 -7.47 16.10 0.82
CA ILE A 86 -8.34 14.99 0.42
C ILE A 86 -9.53 15.58 -0.32
N GLY A 87 -9.55 15.40 -1.63
CA GLY A 87 -10.70 15.74 -2.46
C GLY A 87 -11.70 14.60 -2.57
N ASP A 88 -12.73 14.85 -3.39
CA ASP A 88 -13.75 13.86 -3.75
C ASP A 88 -13.27 12.85 -4.81
N GLU A 89 -11.97 12.80 -5.16
CA GLU A 89 -11.46 11.88 -6.18
C GLU A 89 -11.57 10.41 -5.73
N ILE A 90 -11.48 9.49 -6.69
CA ILE A 90 -11.33 8.07 -6.43
C ILE A 90 -9.85 7.75 -6.22
N TYR A 91 -9.52 7.24 -5.03
CA TYR A 91 -8.16 6.85 -4.68
C TYR A 91 -7.97 5.36 -4.93
N ILE A 92 -6.96 5.00 -5.73
CA ILE A 92 -6.60 3.60 -5.99
C ILE A 92 -5.21 3.36 -5.44
N HIS A 93 -5.07 2.36 -4.57
CA HIS A 93 -3.75 1.88 -4.19
C HIS A 93 -3.24 0.84 -5.20
N LEU A 94 -2.06 1.07 -5.76
CA LEU A 94 -1.34 0.10 -6.59
C LEU A 94 -0.01 -0.28 -5.95
N ARG A 95 0.28 -1.58 -5.90
CA ARG A 95 1.62 -2.04 -5.52
C ARG A 95 2.57 -1.89 -6.69
N LEU A 96 3.69 -1.22 -6.46
CA LEU A 96 4.73 -0.97 -7.45
C LEU A 96 6.09 -1.43 -6.89
N GLY A 97 7.12 -1.29 -7.70
CA GLY A 97 8.49 -1.62 -7.32
C GLY A 97 8.83 -3.09 -7.46
N ASP A 98 9.56 -3.62 -6.49
CA ASP A 98 10.01 -5.01 -6.47
C ASP A 98 8.89 -6.05 -6.53
N VAL A 99 7.67 -5.68 -6.11
CA VAL A 99 6.48 -6.53 -6.19
C VAL A 99 6.20 -6.97 -7.63
N VAL A 100 6.40 -6.10 -8.60
CA VAL A 100 6.09 -6.41 -10.01
C VAL A 100 7.21 -7.22 -10.69
N LEU A 101 8.27 -7.54 -9.95
CA LEU A 101 9.34 -8.44 -10.37
C LEU A 101 9.16 -9.88 -9.87
N ALA A 102 8.14 -10.15 -9.06
CA ALA A 102 8.01 -11.47 -8.44
C ALA A 102 7.79 -12.55 -9.51
N ASP A 103 8.54 -13.64 -9.39
CA ASP A 103 8.53 -14.80 -10.26
C ASP A 103 7.79 -16.01 -9.65
N ASN A 104 7.05 -15.75 -8.58
CA ASN A 104 6.39 -16.75 -7.73
C ASN A 104 4.85 -16.70 -7.82
N ASP A 105 4.29 -16.21 -8.92
CA ASP A 105 2.84 -16.37 -9.15
C ASP A 105 2.48 -17.85 -9.16
N VAL A 106 1.57 -18.25 -8.28
CA VAL A 106 1.25 -19.67 -8.03
C VAL A 106 0.65 -20.36 -9.26
N ARG A 107 0.05 -19.58 -10.17
CA ARG A 107 -0.63 -20.09 -11.37
C ARG A 107 0.36 -20.32 -12.51
N PHE A 108 1.31 -19.40 -12.68
CA PHE A 108 2.21 -19.40 -13.84
C PHE A 108 3.61 -19.91 -13.53
N LYS A 109 4.07 -19.82 -12.28
CA LYS A 109 5.41 -20.23 -11.82
C LYS A 109 6.54 -19.63 -12.67
N ARG A 110 6.34 -18.39 -13.12
CA ARG A 110 7.32 -17.59 -13.86
C ARG A 110 7.07 -16.10 -13.61
N LYS A 111 8.05 -15.27 -13.97
CA LYS A 111 7.86 -13.82 -14.06
C LYS A 111 6.80 -13.50 -15.12
N LEU A 112 5.83 -12.67 -14.73
CA LEU A 112 4.83 -12.10 -15.62
C LEU A 112 5.33 -10.76 -16.17
N SER A 113 4.99 -10.47 -17.43
CA SER A 113 5.17 -9.13 -17.98
C SER A 113 4.24 -8.11 -17.29
N PRO A 114 4.56 -6.80 -17.32
CA PRO A 114 3.68 -5.73 -16.82
C PRO A 114 2.23 -5.85 -17.31
N ARG A 115 2.04 -6.14 -18.60
CA ARG A 115 0.71 -6.35 -19.19
C ARG A 115 -0.01 -7.56 -18.60
N GLU A 116 0.69 -8.69 -18.43
CA GLU A 116 0.12 -9.89 -17.82
C GLU A 116 -0.25 -9.66 -16.35
N ILE A 117 0.56 -8.90 -15.60
CA ILE A 117 0.25 -8.50 -14.22
C ILE A 117 -1.02 -7.65 -14.20
N CYS A 118 -1.16 -6.68 -15.10
CA CYS A 118 -2.38 -5.86 -15.19
C CYS A 118 -3.62 -6.71 -15.46
N ILE A 119 -3.53 -7.70 -16.36
CA ILE A 119 -4.68 -8.53 -16.76
C ILE A 119 -5.04 -9.55 -15.67
N ASN A 120 -4.05 -10.29 -15.19
CA ASN A 120 -4.25 -11.47 -14.36
C ASN A 120 -4.09 -11.19 -12.86
N GLY A 121 -3.53 -10.03 -12.49
CA GLY A 121 -3.00 -9.81 -11.16
C GLY A 121 -1.76 -10.67 -10.90
N LEU A 122 -1.23 -10.56 -9.69
CA LEU A 122 -0.15 -11.38 -9.15
C LEU A 122 -0.66 -12.11 -7.91
N LEU A 123 -0.84 -13.42 -8.01
CA LEU A 123 -1.36 -14.28 -6.95
C LEU A 123 -0.22 -15.05 -6.29
N LEU A 124 0.07 -14.75 -5.03
CA LEU A 124 1.19 -15.33 -4.29
C LEU A 124 0.72 -16.24 -3.16
N LYS A 125 1.52 -17.26 -2.84
CA LYS A 125 1.29 -18.15 -1.70
C LYS A 125 1.98 -17.63 -0.44
N TYR A 126 1.23 -17.52 0.65
CA TYR A 126 1.69 -17.22 2.00
C TYR A 126 1.25 -18.33 2.95
N GLY A 127 2.17 -19.26 3.26
CA GLY A 127 1.84 -20.48 3.98
C GLY A 127 0.87 -21.35 3.19
N ILE A 128 -0.31 -21.60 3.75
CA ILE A 128 -1.39 -22.36 3.07
C ILE A 128 -2.34 -21.47 2.25
N ASN A 129 -2.25 -20.14 2.40
CA ASN A 129 -3.19 -19.20 1.80
C ASN A 129 -2.63 -18.61 0.49
N GLU A 130 -3.51 -18.39 -0.47
CA GLU A 130 -3.23 -17.62 -1.68
C GLU A 130 -3.81 -16.22 -1.53
N MET A 131 -3.04 -15.20 -1.93
CA MET A 131 -3.46 -13.81 -1.82
C MET A 131 -2.99 -13.03 -3.04
N TYR A 132 -3.88 -12.19 -3.57
CA TYR A 132 -3.49 -11.21 -4.57
C TYR A 132 -2.54 -10.21 -3.91
N TYR A 133 -1.29 -10.27 -4.32
CA TYR A 133 -0.32 -9.22 -4.03
C TYR A 133 -0.56 -8.04 -4.96
N PHE A 134 -0.91 -8.29 -6.21
CA PHE A 134 -1.39 -7.28 -7.15
C PHE A 134 -2.74 -7.72 -7.70
N TYR A 135 -3.80 -6.92 -7.55
CA TYR A 135 -5.11 -7.29 -8.09
C TYR A 135 -5.17 -7.15 -9.63
N PRO A 136 -5.95 -7.99 -10.32
CA PRO A 136 -6.19 -7.84 -11.77
C PRO A 136 -6.99 -6.56 -12.06
N TRP A 137 -6.90 -6.08 -13.30
CA TRP A 137 -7.68 -4.94 -13.81
C TRP A 137 -9.18 -5.05 -13.52
N SER A 138 -9.74 -6.25 -13.62
CA SER A 138 -11.15 -6.52 -13.34
C SER A 138 -11.57 -6.10 -11.93
N HIS A 139 -10.72 -6.29 -10.91
CA HIS A 139 -10.99 -5.85 -9.54
C HIS A 139 -11.21 -4.34 -9.47
N TYR A 140 -10.30 -3.57 -10.06
CA TYR A 140 -10.39 -2.11 -10.04
C TYR A 140 -11.56 -1.62 -10.89
N PHE A 141 -11.73 -2.16 -12.09
CA PHE A 141 -12.76 -1.71 -13.03
C PHE A 141 -14.18 -1.97 -12.53
N GLU A 142 -14.45 -3.14 -11.94
CA GLU A 142 -15.77 -3.43 -11.36
C GLU A 142 -16.12 -2.47 -10.21
N LYS A 143 -15.16 -2.15 -9.35
CA LYS A 143 -15.35 -1.18 -8.26
C LYS A 143 -15.53 0.24 -8.77
N LEU A 144 -14.74 0.65 -9.76
CA LEU A 144 -14.90 1.95 -10.42
C LEU A 144 -16.30 2.13 -11.00
N LYS A 145 -16.83 1.12 -11.70
CA LYS A 145 -18.20 1.15 -12.23
C LYS A 145 -19.24 1.37 -11.12
N LYS A 146 -19.11 0.65 -10.00
CA LYS A 146 -20.01 0.81 -8.85
C LYS A 146 -19.94 2.22 -8.25
N LEU A 147 -18.73 2.72 -8.00
CA LEU A 147 -18.51 4.05 -7.44
C LEU A 147 -19.07 5.16 -8.32
N VAL A 148 -18.78 5.12 -9.63
CA VAL A 148 -19.29 6.12 -10.59
C VAL A 148 -20.82 6.04 -10.72
N LYS A 149 -21.40 4.82 -10.73
CA LYS A 149 -22.85 4.64 -10.72
C LYS A 149 -23.50 5.28 -9.48
N ASN A 150 -22.79 5.27 -8.35
CA ASN A 150 -23.20 5.87 -7.09
C ASN A 150 -22.76 7.34 -6.93
N GLY A 151 -22.35 8.00 -8.01
CA GLY A 151 -22.09 9.45 -8.03
C GLY A 151 -20.66 9.87 -7.73
N ALA A 152 -19.70 8.95 -7.63
CA ALA A 152 -18.28 9.32 -7.53
C ALA A 152 -17.80 10.03 -8.81
N PRO A 153 -16.96 11.06 -8.71
CA PRO A 153 -16.45 11.77 -9.88
C PRO A 153 -15.50 10.88 -10.69
N LYS A 154 -15.38 11.16 -11.99
CA LYS A 154 -14.44 10.48 -12.88
C LYS A 154 -13.01 11.06 -12.78
N ILE A 155 -12.54 11.29 -11.57
CA ILE A 155 -11.17 11.74 -11.28
C ILE A 155 -10.53 10.68 -10.41
N ILE A 156 -9.39 10.15 -10.83
CA ILE A 156 -8.66 9.08 -10.15
C ILE A 156 -7.29 9.58 -9.73
N LYS A 157 -6.93 9.34 -8.47
CA LYS A 157 -5.57 9.47 -7.96
C LYS A 157 -5.01 8.09 -7.64
N ILE A 158 -4.03 7.65 -8.43
CA ILE A 158 -3.33 6.38 -8.19
C ILE A 158 -2.18 6.64 -7.22
N VAL A 159 -2.21 5.94 -6.09
CA VAL A 159 -1.21 6.03 -5.02
C VAL A 159 -0.41 4.74 -4.97
N GLY A 160 0.92 4.85 -4.95
CA GLY A 160 1.80 3.69 -4.89
C GLY A 160 3.25 4.07 -4.59
N GLY A 161 4.03 3.09 -4.14
CA GLY A 161 5.43 3.30 -3.79
C GLY A 161 6.25 2.02 -3.92
N CYS A 162 7.56 2.15 -3.74
CA CYS A 162 8.50 1.05 -3.75
C CYS A 162 9.26 1.00 -2.42
N HIS A 163 9.42 -0.19 -1.86
CA HIS A 163 10.14 -0.38 -0.59
C HIS A 163 11.58 -0.88 -0.79
N ARG A 164 12.02 -1.12 -2.02
CA ARG A 164 13.38 -1.55 -2.37
C ARG A 164 14.01 -0.66 -3.44
N LYS A 165 15.18 -0.12 -3.15
CA LYS A 165 15.91 0.75 -4.08
C LYS A 165 16.22 0.04 -5.41
N ASN A 166 15.97 0.72 -6.52
CA ASN A 166 16.29 0.30 -7.89
C ASN A 166 15.70 -1.07 -8.31
N LYS A 167 14.49 -1.41 -7.83
CA LYS A 167 13.80 -2.65 -8.21
C LYS A 167 12.46 -2.37 -8.85
N GLY A 168 12.26 -2.91 -10.06
CA GLY A 168 10.97 -2.94 -10.76
C GLY A 168 10.49 -1.59 -11.27
N ILE A 169 11.40 -0.64 -11.51
CA ILE A 169 11.07 0.73 -11.95
C ILE A 169 10.37 0.67 -13.30
N GLU A 170 11.05 0.08 -14.29
CA GLU A 170 10.60 0.06 -15.68
C GLU A 170 9.26 -0.67 -15.79
N GLU A 171 9.13 -1.81 -15.13
CA GLU A 171 7.89 -2.58 -15.06
C GLU A 171 6.76 -1.79 -14.38
N SER A 172 7.06 -1.07 -13.30
CA SER A 172 6.07 -0.24 -12.60
C SER A 172 5.61 0.93 -13.46
N MET A 173 6.54 1.56 -14.18
CA MET A 173 6.24 2.64 -15.10
C MET A 173 5.39 2.18 -16.27
N GLU A 174 5.66 0.97 -16.79
CA GLU A 174 4.82 0.35 -17.81
C GLU A 174 3.41 0.07 -17.28
N ILE A 175 3.28 -0.48 -16.07
CA ILE A 175 1.97 -0.68 -15.40
C ILE A 175 1.22 0.63 -15.27
N LEU A 176 1.86 1.69 -14.73
CA LEU A 176 1.23 3.00 -14.56
C LEU A 176 0.74 3.56 -15.91
N LYS A 177 1.56 3.46 -16.96
CA LYS A 177 1.19 3.87 -18.32
C LYS A 177 -0.01 3.08 -18.84
N LEU A 178 -0.03 1.75 -18.67
CA LEU A 178 -1.14 0.91 -19.09
C LEU A 178 -2.44 1.27 -18.36
N TYR A 179 -2.38 1.47 -17.04
CA TYR A 179 -3.54 1.91 -16.25
C TYR A 179 -4.04 3.28 -16.70
N LYS A 180 -3.17 4.27 -16.92
CA LYS A 180 -3.56 5.61 -17.37
C LYS A 180 -4.25 5.56 -18.73
N ILE A 181 -3.65 4.90 -19.72
CA ILE A 181 -4.25 4.75 -21.06
C ILE A 181 -5.63 4.09 -20.96
N GLN A 182 -5.74 3.00 -20.20
CA GLN A 182 -6.98 2.26 -20.09
C GLN A 182 -8.06 3.08 -19.37
N LEU A 183 -7.74 3.77 -18.28
CA LEU A 183 -8.69 4.59 -17.53
C LEU A 183 -9.12 5.84 -18.31
N GLU A 184 -8.19 6.52 -18.98
CA GLU A 184 -8.51 7.69 -19.81
C GLU A 184 -9.42 7.32 -20.98
N LYS A 185 -9.28 6.11 -21.54
CA LYS A 185 -10.22 5.56 -22.54
C LYS A 185 -11.65 5.45 -22.02
N TYR A 186 -11.86 5.27 -20.71
CA TYR A 186 -13.20 5.25 -20.09
C TYR A 186 -13.65 6.64 -19.57
N GLY A 187 -12.90 7.69 -19.91
CA GLY A 187 -13.22 9.08 -19.58
C GLY A 187 -12.84 9.49 -18.15
N PHE A 188 -11.90 8.80 -17.51
CA PHE A 188 -11.36 9.22 -16.22
C PHE A 188 -10.19 10.19 -16.42
N LYS A 189 -10.10 11.24 -15.60
CA LYS A 189 -8.87 12.01 -15.41
C LYS A 189 -7.97 11.24 -14.43
N VAL A 190 -6.72 10.97 -14.80
CA VAL A 190 -5.80 10.16 -13.98
C VAL A 190 -4.58 10.96 -13.56
N GLU A 191 -4.38 11.04 -12.24
CA GLU A 191 -3.22 11.62 -11.59
C GLU A 191 -2.46 10.56 -10.79
N PHE A 192 -1.15 10.74 -10.67
CA PHE A 192 -0.25 9.83 -9.96
C PHE A 192 0.31 10.52 -8.71
N LYS A 193 0.22 9.85 -7.56
CA LYS A 193 0.92 10.20 -6.33
C LYS A 193 1.83 9.03 -5.97
N ILE A 194 3.08 9.12 -6.40
CA ILE A 194 4.00 7.99 -6.40
C ILE A 194 5.24 8.32 -5.56
N GLY A 195 5.76 7.31 -4.85
CA GLY A 195 6.96 7.46 -4.01
C GLY A 195 6.74 8.31 -2.76
N GLY A 196 5.50 8.50 -2.30
CA GLY A 196 5.19 9.29 -1.11
C GLY A 196 5.72 8.70 0.20
N ASN A 197 5.63 9.47 1.28
CA ASN A 197 5.79 8.97 2.63
C ASN A 197 4.68 7.94 2.93
N PRO A 198 5.02 6.69 3.30
CA PRO A 198 4.02 5.66 3.55
C PRO A 198 3.03 6.00 4.67
N ASP A 199 3.43 6.78 5.69
CA ASP A 199 2.49 7.20 6.74
C ASP A 199 1.46 8.21 6.20
N GLU A 200 1.88 9.17 5.38
CA GLU A 200 1.00 10.15 4.74
C GLU A 200 0.03 9.46 3.78
N ASP A 201 0.56 8.55 2.95
CA ASP A 201 -0.24 7.76 2.02
C ASP A 201 -1.25 6.90 2.77
N PHE A 202 -0.86 6.32 3.92
CA PHE A 202 -1.76 5.53 4.75
C PHE A 202 -2.93 6.36 5.25
N ILE A 203 -2.66 7.55 5.80
CA ILE A 203 -3.71 8.42 6.34
C ILE A 203 -4.60 8.95 5.21
N LEU A 204 -4.01 9.36 4.08
CA LEU A 204 -4.74 9.79 2.89
C LEU A 204 -5.74 8.73 2.42
N LEU A 205 -5.27 7.51 2.20
CA LEU A 205 -6.10 6.41 1.69
C LEU A 205 -7.12 5.94 2.74
N SER A 206 -6.76 5.99 4.02
CA SER A 206 -7.64 5.67 5.15
C SER A 206 -8.78 6.67 5.34
N LYS A 207 -8.60 7.93 4.92
CA LYS A 207 -9.61 9.00 5.06
C LYS A 207 -10.33 9.33 3.75
N ALA A 208 -9.85 8.84 2.61
CA ALA A 208 -10.46 9.09 1.31
C ALA A 208 -11.95 8.71 1.27
N LYS A 209 -12.78 9.53 0.63
CA LYS A 209 -14.21 9.22 0.50
C LYS A 209 -14.44 7.99 -0.38
N TYR A 210 -13.73 7.92 -1.51
CA TYR A 210 -13.78 6.80 -2.43
C TYR A 210 -12.40 6.15 -2.50
N PHE A 211 -12.32 4.89 -2.08
CA PHE A 211 -11.07 4.13 -2.06
C PHE A 211 -11.24 2.76 -2.70
N ILE A 212 -10.25 2.35 -3.46
CA ILE A 212 -10.11 0.98 -3.95
C ILE A 212 -8.76 0.44 -3.49
N GLU A 213 -8.83 -0.63 -2.70
CA GLU A 213 -7.66 -1.30 -2.15
C GLU A 213 -6.83 -2.02 -3.22
N GLY A 214 -5.51 -1.86 -3.09
CA GLY A 214 -4.54 -2.74 -3.73
C GLY A 214 -4.30 -4.00 -2.91
N GLY A 215 -3.48 -4.91 -3.43
CA GLY A 215 -3.18 -6.19 -2.78
C GLY A 215 -2.14 -6.11 -1.64
N GLY A 216 -1.87 -7.28 -1.06
CA GLY A 216 -0.92 -7.49 0.03
C GLY A 216 -1.27 -6.78 1.35
N GLY A 217 -0.35 -6.82 2.31
CA GLY A 217 -0.60 -6.37 3.69
C GLY A 217 -1.03 -4.91 3.80
N TYR A 218 -0.36 -4.00 3.08
CA TYR A 218 -0.61 -2.57 3.16
C TYR A 218 -2.01 -2.16 2.69
N GLY A 219 -2.46 -2.65 1.52
CA GLY A 219 -3.82 -2.41 1.05
C GLY A 219 -4.88 -3.03 1.98
N LYS A 220 -4.61 -4.23 2.50
CA LYS A 220 -5.47 -4.90 3.49
C LYS A 220 -5.59 -4.11 4.80
N LEU A 221 -4.47 -3.56 5.31
CA LEU A 221 -4.45 -2.74 6.51
C LEU A 221 -5.32 -1.49 6.34
N ILE A 222 -5.18 -0.78 5.22
CA ILE A 222 -6.00 0.41 4.92
C ILE A 222 -7.48 0.04 4.91
N LYS A 223 -7.86 -1.01 4.18
CA LYS A 223 -9.24 -1.50 4.13
C LYS A 223 -9.79 -1.83 5.52
N ASN A 224 -9.04 -2.60 6.32
CA ASN A 224 -9.45 -2.96 7.67
C ASN A 224 -9.65 -1.73 8.57
N TYR A 225 -8.76 -0.74 8.46
CA TYR A 225 -8.88 0.50 9.21
C TYR A 225 -10.12 1.30 8.79
N ARG A 226 -10.41 1.38 7.49
CA ARG A 226 -11.61 2.05 6.96
C ARG A 226 -12.91 1.37 7.42
N ILE A 227 -12.94 0.04 7.46
CA ILE A 227 -14.06 -0.73 8.04
C ILE A 227 -14.23 -0.38 9.52
N PHE A 228 -13.14 -0.35 10.29
CA PHE A 228 -13.17 0.04 11.70
C PHE A 228 -13.74 1.46 11.91
N LYS A 229 -13.39 2.42 11.03
CA LYS A 229 -13.94 3.78 11.05
C LYS A 229 -15.33 3.91 10.41
N LYS A 230 -15.92 2.81 9.91
CA LYS A 230 -17.21 2.78 9.21
C LYS A 230 -17.25 3.68 7.96
N LEU A 231 -16.14 3.75 7.23
CA LEU A 231 -15.98 4.58 6.03
C LEU A 231 -16.13 3.80 4.72
N ASP A 232 -15.95 2.48 4.74
CA ASP A 232 -16.21 1.65 3.57
C ASP A 232 -17.71 1.40 3.42
N LEU A 233 -18.23 1.89 2.31
CA LEU A 233 -19.58 1.61 1.83
C LEU A 233 -19.52 0.25 1.12
N GLU A 234 -20.12 -0.79 1.71
CA GLU A 234 -20.30 -2.08 1.03
C GLU A 234 -21.19 -1.94 -0.22
#